data_AF-A0A2N5K9Z3-F1
#
_entry.id   AF-A0A2N5K9Z3-F1
#
_cell.length_a   1.000
_cell.length_b   1.000
_cell.length_c   1.000
_cell.angle_alpha   90.00
_cell.angle_beta   90.00
_cell.angle_gamma   90.00
#
_symmetry.space_group_name_H-M   'P 1'
#
loop_
_entity.id
_entity.type
_entity.pdbx_description
1 polymer ?
#
loop_
_entity_poly.entity_id
_entity_poly.type
_entity_poly.pdbx_seq_one_letter_code
_entity_poly.pdbx_strand_id
1 'polypeptide(L)'
;MRGRWGRAGAITGLLVAIFGDLGRRAWWAYRAGGREQRAIRTSIVARRPADRATHVPLITPAWQPFVAQALPVQATAVALTDEGDQLPVVWIDAAQRPDVADLPRVLNNAAQASDTPVLATQWLADLPARRVVLVVSFVEPVTCSWALSFDLLQCKPTLELAAITAELVVALRNPPSTEDRQLSLMPLREIPLSVRLPLAPTVQLHAILTEYTRGAVVS
;
A
#
# COMPACT_ATOMS: atom_id res chain seq x y z
N MET A 1 19.71 16.15 27.05
CA MET A 1 19.77 15.88 25.60
C MET A 1 18.36 15.95 25.02
N ARG A 2 17.98 17.08 24.44
CA ARG A 2 16.65 17.34 23.86
C ARG A 2 16.74 17.14 22.34
N GLY A 3 16.19 16.04 21.83
CA GLY A 3 16.26 15.67 20.41
C GLY A 3 15.43 16.62 19.54
N ARG A 4 16.06 17.14 18.47
CA ARG A 4 15.44 17.95 17.42
C ARG A 4 14.26 17.18 16.80
N TRP A 5 13.04 17.58 17.14
CA TRP A 5 11.84 17.25 16.36
C TRP A 5 11.96 17.98 15.02
N GLY A 6 12.24 17.24 13.94
CA GLY A 6 12.18 17.80 12.61
C GLY A 6 10.75 18.25 12.32
N ARG A 7 10.56 19.54 12.01
CA ARG A 7 9.25 20.15 11.66
C ARG A 7 8.45 19.32 10.63
N ALA A 8 9.11 18.50 9.83
CA ALA A 8 8.51 17.55 8.89
C ALA A 8 7.63 16.47 9.57
N GLY A 9 8.03 15.90 10.71
CA GLY A 9 7.26 14.84 11.37
C GLY A 9 5.93 15.34 11.95
N ALA A 10 5.91 16.58 12.44
CA ALA A 10 4.69 17.23 12.95
C ALA A 10 3.71 17.56 11.81
N ILE A 11 4.21 17.99 10.65
CA ILE A 11 3.36 18.33 9.49
C ILE A 11 2.76 17.06 8.87
N THR A 12 3.53 15.97 8.76
CA THR A 12 3.00 14.70 8.23
C THR A 12 1.96 14.08 9.16
N GLY A 13 2.18 14.10 10.48
CA GLY A 13 1.19 13.66 11.46
C GLY A 13 -0.09 14.50 11.42
N LEU A 14 0.03 15.81 11.20
CA LEU A 14 -1.11 16.71 11.05
C LEU A 14 -1.92 16.42 9.78
N LEU A 15 -1.26 16.20 8.64
CA LEU A 15 -1.94 15.87 7.39
C LEU A 15 -2.68 14.54 7.49
N VAL A 16 -2.06 13.51 8.08
CA VAL A 16 -2.70 12.21 8.33
C VAL A 16 -3.93 12.35 9.23
N ALA A 17 -3.86 13.18 10.27
CA ALA A 17 -5.00 13.47 11.14
C ALA A 17 -6.13 14.21 10.40
N ILE A 18 -5.79 15.19 9.55
CA ILE A 18 -6.76 15.96 8.76
C ILE A 18 -7.46 15.07 7.73
N PHE A 19 -6.72 14.24 6.99
CA PHE A 19 -7.32 13.32 6.01
C PHE A 19 -8.14 12.21 6.69
N GLY A 20 -7.72 11.74 7.87
CA GLY A 20 -8.49 10.76 8.65
C GLY A 20 -9.80 11.30 9.23
N ASP A 21 -9.87 12.59 9.58
CA ASP A 21 -11.12 13.24 10.03
C ASP A 21 -12.03 13.55 8.84
N LEU A 22 -11.48 14.03 7.72
CA LEU A 22 -12.24 14.32 6.50
C LEU A 22 -12.81 13.04 5.86
N GLY A 23 -12.05 11.94 5.85
CA GLY A 23 -12.50 10.64 5.33
C GLY A 23 -13.66 10.07 6.13
N ARG A 24 -13.64 10.17 7.47
CA ARG A 24 -14.76 9.76 8.31
C ARG A 24 -16.04 10.55 8.00
N ARG A 25 -15.94 11.88 7.85
CA ARG A 25 -17.09 12.73 7.56
C ARG A 25 -17.65 12.51 6.14
N ALA A 26 -16.78 12.29 5.16
CA ALA A 26 -17.18 12.01 3.78
C ALA A 26 -17.90 10.64 3.67
N TRP A 27 -17.43 9.62 4.40
CA TRP A 27 -18.06 8.31 4.44
C TRP A 27 -19.48 8.36 5.02
N TRP A 28 -19.70 9.15 6.08
CA TRP A 28 -21.04 9.38 6.64
C TRP A 28 -21.96 10.15 5.68
N ALA A 29 -21.43 11.13 4.94
CA ALA A 29 -22.19 11.87 3.93
C ALA A 29 -22.61 11.00 2.73
N TYR A 30 -21.72 10.10 2.27
CA TYR A 30 -22.02 9.14 1.21
C TYR A 30 -23.11 8.12 1.62
N ARG A 31 -23.05 7.60 2.85
CA ARG A 31 -24.04 6.63 3.38
C ARG A 31 -25.43 7.23 3.55
N ALA A 32 -25.55 8.54 3.75
CA ALA A 32 -26.83 9.24 3.95
C ALA A 32 -27.53 9.68 2.65
N GLY A 33 -27.06 9.24 1.47
CA GLY A 33 -27.69 9.59 0.18
C GLY A 33 -27.45 11.03 -0.26
N GLY A 34 -26.34 11.65 0.15
CA GLY A 34 -26.09 13.08 -0.01
C GLY A 34 -25.44 13.50 -1.34
N ARG A 35 -26.30 13.88 -2.30
CA ARG A 35 -26.26 15.02 -3.25
C ARG A 35 -25.08 15.26 -4.21
N GLU A 36 -25.51 15.52 -5.47
CA GLU A 36 -24.83 16.09 -6.65
C GLU A 36 -23.42 16.68 -6.46
N GLN A 37 -22.50 16.14 -7.26
CA GLN A 37 -21.13 16.63 -7.45
C GLN A 37 -21.12 18.10 -7.91
N ARG A 38 -20.68 19.00 -7.04
CA ARG A 38 -20.38 20.39 -7.39
C ARG A 38 -18.87 20.62 -7.38
N ALA A 39 -18.39 21.08 -8.54
CA ALA A 39 -17.08 21.64 -8.89
C ALA A 39 -15.86 20.70 -8.77
N ILE A 40 -15.20 20.52 -9.92
CA ILE A 40 -13.86 19.95 -10.08
C ILE A 40 -12.91 20.71 -9.14
N ARG A 41 -12.50 20.08 -8.04
CA ARG A 41 -11.46 20.61 -7.17
C ARG A 41 -10.12 20.12 -7.70
N THR A 42 -9.46 20.94 -8.50
CA THR A 42 -8.05 20.73 -8.86
C THR A 42 -7.19 20.91 -7.62
N SER A 43 -6.88 19.81 -6.91
CA SER A 43 -5.79 19.81 -5.94
C SER A 43 -4.47 19.78 -6.70
N ILE A 44 -3.77 20.91 -6.74
CA ILE A 44 -2.39 20.95 -7.21
C ILE A 44 -1.53 20.25 -6.16
N VAL A 45 -1.26 18.96 -6.35
CA VAL A 45 -0.21 18.25 -5.61
C VAL A 45 1.11 18.81 -6.11
N ALA A 46 1.70 19.74 -5.35
CA ALA A 46 3.00 20.31 -5.67
C ALA A 46 4.01 19.16 -5.82
N ARG A 47 4.54 18.98 -7.04
CA ARG A 47 5.55 17.97 -7.34
C ARG A 47 6.83 18.37 -6.60
N ARG A 48 7.04 17.77 -5.43
CA ARG A 48 8.24 18.00 -4.61
C ARG A 48 9.48 17.53 -5.40
N PRO A 49 10.62 18.24 -5.32
CA PRO A 49 11.87 17.72 -5.86
C PRO A 49 12.12 16.33 -5.28
N ALA A 50 12.42 15.36 -6.15
CA ALA A 50 12.74 14.00 -5.73
C ALA A 50 13.95 14.05 -4.80
N ASP A 51 13.71 13.89 -3.50
CA ASP A 51 14.75 13.84 -2.49
C ASP A 51 15.56 12.57 -2.75
N ARG A 52 16.78 12.73 -3.27
CA ARG A 52 17.66 11.64 -3.74
C ARG A 52 18.29 10.83 -2.61
N ALA A 53 17.92 11.10 -1.35
CA ALA A 53 18.46 10.38 -0.21
C ALA A 53 17.70 9.05 0.00
N THR A 54 18.42 7.95 -0.23
CA THR A 54 18.07 6.56 0.05
C THR A 54 17.92 6.32 1.57
N HIS A 55 16.99 7.00 2.21
CA HIS A 55 16.69 6.82 3.62
C HIS A 55 15.75 5.63 3.81
N VAL A 56 15.98 4.86 4.87
CA VAL A 56 15.06 3.79 5.30
C VAL A 56 13.96 4.44 6.15
N PRO A 57 12.71 4.55 5.66
CA PRO A 57 11.63 5.15 6.43
C PRO A 57 11.22 4.20 7.57
N LEU A 58 11.43 4.63 8.82
CA LEU A 58 11.10 3.82 10.00
C LEU A 58 9.66 4.09 10.47
N ILE A 59 9.06 3.10 11.12
CA ILE A 59 7.80 3.29 11.84
C ILE A 59 8.02 4.27 12.99
N THR A 60 7.31 5.40 12.94
CA THR A 60 7.30 6.41 14.00
C THR A 60 6.01 6.28 14.82
N PRO A 61 5.91 6.92 16.00
CA PRO A 61 4.66 6.95 16.77
C PRO A 61 3.43 7.43 15.97
N ALA A 62 3.62 8.29 14.97
CA ALA A 62 2.53 8.76 14.10
C ALA A 62 1.97 7.64 13.19
N TRP A 63 2.79 6.65 12.85
CA TRP A 63 2.40 5.52 12.00
C TRP A 63 1.86 4.32 12.79
N GLN A 64 2.08 4.26 14.10
CA GLN A 64 1.65 3.14 14.96
C GLN A 64 0.16 2.76 14.80
N PRO A 65 -0.80 3.70 14.71
CA PRO A 65 -2.21 3.33 14.53
C PRO A 65 -2.49 2.59 13.21
N PHE A 66 -1.77 2.93 12.13
CA PHE A 66 -1.89 2.27 10.83
C PHE A 66 -1.22 0.90 10.85
N VAL A 67 -0.04 0.80 11.45
CA VAL A 67 0.69 -0.46 11.60
C VAL A 67 -0.10 -1.46 12.45
N ALA A 68 -0.74 -1.00 13.53
CA ALA A 68 -1.59 -1.84 14.37
C ALA A 68 -2.81 -2.42 13.64
N GLN A 69 -3.23 -1.77 12.54
CA GLN A 69 -4.36 -2.19 11.70
C GLN A 69 -3.90 -2.74 10.35
N ALA A 70 -2.60 -2.97 10.17
CA ALA A 70 -2.06 -3.47 8.92
C ALA A 70 -2.52 -4.91 8.69
N LEU A 71 -3.04 -5.17 7.50
CA LEU A 71 -3.50 -6.49 7.08
C LEU A 71 -2.27 -7.36 6.79
N PRO A 72 -2.12 -8.53 7.45
CA PRO A 72 -1.00 -9.41 7.20
C PRO A 72 -1.11 -10.04 5.82
N VAL A 73 0.01 -10.10 5.10
CA VAL A 73 0.12 -10.89 3.87
C VAL A 73 0.11 -12.37 4.22
N GLN A 74 -0.82 -13.12 3.64
CA GLN A 74 -1.05 -14.54 3.93
C GLN A 74 -0.32 -15.47 2.96
N ALA A 75 -0.18 -15.04 1.71
CA ALA A 75 0.51 -15.78 0.65
C ALA A 75 1.04 -14.81 -0.41
N THR A 76 2.01 -15.29 -1.20
CA THR A 76 2.63 -14.52 -2.27
C THR A 76 2.81 -15.39 -3.51
N ALA A 77 2.67 -14.82 -4.70
CA ALA A 77 2.88 -15.52 -5.96
C ALA A 77 3.40 -14.56 -7.06
N VAL A 78 3.58 -15.08 -8.27
CA VAL A 78 3.89 -14.29 -9.46
C VAL A 78 2.76 -14.45 -10.47
N ALA A 79 2.17 -13.34 -10.89
CA ALA A 79 1.24 -13.30 -11.99
C ALA A 79 1.98 -13.06 -13.31
N LEU A 80 1.54 -13.70 -14.38
CA LEU A 80 1.92 -13.37 -15.76
C LEU A 80 0.82 -12.55 -16.41
N THR A 81 1.15 -11.38 -16.96
CA THR A 81 0.24 -10.61 -17.80
C THR A 81 0.10 -11.28 -19.17
N ASP A 82 -0.89 -10.85 -19.96
CA ASP A 82 -1.06 -11.36 -21.33
C ASP A 82 0.11 -10.96 -22.24
N GLU A 83 0.82 -9.87 -21.91
CA GLU A 83 2.06 -9.42 -22.55
C GLU A 83 3.31 -10.20 -22.11
N GLY A 84 3.18 -11.08 -21.10
CA GLY A 84 4.27 -11.89 -20.57
C GLY A 84 5.04 -11.24 -19.41
N ASP A 85 4.61 -10.08 -18.93
CA ASP A 85 5.25 -9.42 -17.79
C ASP A 85 4.95 -10.16 -16.49
N GLN A 86 5.93 -10.19 -15.58
CA GLN A 86 5.79 -10.77 -14.26
C GLN A 86 5.41 -9.71 -13.24
N LEU A 87 4.31 -9.92 -12.52
CA LEU A 87 3.85 -9.03 -11.46
C LEU A 87 3.81 -9.77 -10.12
N PRO A 88 4.24 -9.14 -9.01
CA PRO A 88 4.12 -9.74 -7.69
C PRO A 88 2.67 -9.71 -7.23
N VAL A 89 2.21 -10.83 -6.69
CA VAL A 89 0.87 -10.97 -6.14
C VAL A 89 0.95 -11.26 -4.65
N VAL A 90 0.09 -10.61 -3.87
CA VAL A 90 -0.07 -10.87 -2.44
C VAL A 90 -1.52 -11.10 -2.09
N TRP A 91 -1.76 -12.07 -1.22
CA TRP A 91 -3.10 -12.35 -0.69
C TRP A 91 -3.23 -11.78 0.70
N ILE A 92 -4.39 -11.17 0.95
CA ILE A 92 -4.80 -10.72 2.26
C ILE A 92 -6.21 -11.18 2.58
N ASP A 93 -6.48 -11.37 3.86
CA ASP A 93 -7.84 -11.50 4.36
C ASP A 93 -8.40 -10.10 4.68
N ALA A 94 -9.33 -9.66 3.85
CA ALA A 94 -10.06 -8.41 4.03
C ALA A 94 -11.46 -8.60 4.65
N ALA A 95 -11.80 -9.78 5.20
CA ALA A 95 -13.13 -10.07 5.74
C ALA A 95 -13.55 -9.09 6.85
N GLN A 96 -12.59 -8.64 7.66
CA GLN A 96 -12.82 -7.65 8.73
C GLN A 96 -12.63 -6.19 8.28
N ARG A 97 -12.36 -5.97 6.99
CA ARG A 97 -12.07 -4.65 6.39
C ARG A 97 -12.97 -4.44 5.17
N PRO A 98 -14.26 -4.14 5.36
CA PRO A 98 -15.20 -3.95 4.26
C PRO A 98 -14.78 -2.79 3.34
N ASP A 99 -14.08 -1.79 3.89
CA ASP A 99 -13.49 -0.68 3.14
C ASP A 99 -12.41 -1.13 2.14
N VAL A 100 -11.68 -2.21 2.45
CA VAL A 100 -10.66 -2.80 1.56
C VAL A 100 -11.29 -3.83 0.63
N ALA A 101 -12.17 -4.68 1.15
CA ALA A 101 -12.84 -5.75 0.40
C ALA A 101 -13.68 -5.22 -0.79
N ASP A 102 -14.19 -4.00 -0.67
CA ASP A 102 -15.01 -3.36 -1.70
C ASP A 102 -14.19 -2.63 -2.78
N LEU A 103 -12.87 -2.46 -2.59
CA LEU A 103 -12.01 -1.71 -3.52
C LEU A 103 -12.01 -2.22 -4.96
N PRO A 104 -11.94 -3.54 -5.26
CA PRO A 104 -11.99 -4.01 -6.64
C PRO A 104 -13.24 -3.52 -7.37
N ARG A 105 -14.40 -3.53 -6.69
CA ARG A 105 -15.66 -3.05 -7.26
C ARG A 105 -15.62 -1.54 -7.52
N VAL A 106 -15.15 -0.77 -6.53
CA VAL A 106 -15.05 0.70 -6.63
C VAL A 106 -14.12 1.12 -7.77
N LEU A 107 -12.95 0.49 -7.87
CA LEU A 107 -11.94 0.83 -8.87
C LEU A 107 -12.34 0.36 -10.27
N ASN A 108 -13.00 -0.78 -10.41
CA ASN A 108 -13.56 -1.22 -11.69
C ASN A 108 -14.61 -0.25 -12.22
N ASN A 109 -15.49 0.25 -11.34
CA ASN A 109 -16.49 1.25 -11.71
C ASN A 109 -15.84 2.58 -12.14
N ALA A 110 -14.77 3.02 -11.45
CA ALA A 110 -14.03 4.22 -11.80
C ALA A 110 -13.32 4.09 -13.16
N ALA A 111 -12.70 2.94 -13.42
CA ALA A 111 -12.06 2.66 -14.70
C ALA A 111 -13.07 2.70 -15.87
N GLN A 112 -14.29 2.20 -15.66
CA GLN A 112 -15.38 2.32 -16.65
C GLN A 112 -15.81 3.77 -16.87
N ALA A 113 -15.74 4.62 -15.85
CA ALA A 113 -15.99 6.05 -15.95
C ALA A 113 -14.82 6.85 -16.55
N SER A 114 -13.72 6.20 -16.93
CA SER A 114 -12.46 6.82 -17.39
C SER A 114 -11.77 7.71 -16.34
N ASP A 115 -12.07 7.48 -15.06
CA ASP A 115 -11.41 8.17 -13.95
C ASP A 115 -10.20 7.36 -13.46
N THR A 116 -9.00 7.96 -13.52
CA THR A 116 -7.80 7.34 -12.95
C THR A 116 -7.78 7.56 -11.45
N PRO A 117 -7.75 6.49 -10.62
CA PRO A 117 -7.71 6.65 -9.18
C PRO A 117 -6.43 7.35 -8.73
N VAL A 118 -6.57 8.34 -7.85
CA VAL A 118 -5.42 9.01 -7.24
C VAL A 118 -4.95 8.17 -6.06
N LEU A 119 -3.79 7.54 -6.22
CA LEU A 119 -3.18 6.63 -5.23
C LEU A 119 -1.88 7.23 -4.68
N ALA A 120 -1.72 7.16 -3.36
CA ALA A 120 -0.44 7.39 -2.68
C ALA A 120 -0.02 6.14 -1.91
N THR A 121 1.24 5.75 -2.06
CA THR A 121 1.85 4.63 -1.32
C THR A 121 3.04 5.12 -0.49
N GLN A 122 3.33 4.44 0.61
CA GLN A 122 4.47 4.73 1.48
C GLN A 122 4.98 3.46 2.13
N TRP A 123 6.25 3.16 1.94
CA TRP A 123 6.90 2.02 2.59
C TRP A 123 7.43 2.43 3.97
N LEU A 124 7.36 1.53 4.95
CA LEU A 124 7.86 1.71 6.30
C LEU A 124 8.55 0.42 6.77
N ALA A 125 9.63 0.55 7.54
CA ALA A 125 10.35 -0.58 8.11
C ALA A 125 10.18 -0.69 9.62
N ASP A 126 9.96 -1.92 10.06
CA ASP A 126 10.09 -2.40 11.43
C ASP A 126 11.29 -3.35 11.49
N LEU A 127 12.50 -2.79 11.59
CA LEU A 127 13.73 -3.60 11.56
C LEU A 127 13.80 -4.62 12.72
N PRO A 128 13.45 -4.27 13.98
CA PRO A 128 13.46 -5.23 15.08
C PRO A 128 12.48 -6.39 14.87
N ALA A 129 11.28 -6.11 14.35
CA ALA A 129 10.29 -7.15 14.06
C ALA A 129 10.48 -7.82 12.69
N ARG A 130 11.53 -7.46 11.94
CA ARG A 130 11.81 -7.93 10.57
C ARG A 130 10.59 -7.84 9.67
N ARG A 131 9.93 -6.68 9.68
CA ARG A 131 8.68 -6.46 8.96
C ARG A 131 8.76 -5.20 8.11
N VAL A 132 8.06 -5.23 6.98
CA VAL A 132 7.83 -4.07 6.13
C VAL A 132 6.35 -3.79 6.09
N VAL A 133 5.99 -2.51 6.14
CA VAL A 133 4.60 -2.06 6.04
C VAL A 133 4.46 -1.18 4.81
N LEU A 134 3.49 -1.50 3.95
CA LEU A 134 3.06 -0.62 2.88
C LEU A 134 1.78 0.08 3.30
N VAL A 135 1.83 1.40 3.45
CA VAL A 135 0.63 2.21 3.63
C VAL A 135 0.11 2.60 2.25
N VAL A 136 -1.19 2.38 2.03
CA VAL A 136 -1.90 2.63 0.78
C VAL A 136 -3.01 3.64 1.07
N SER A 137 -3.08 4.71 0.30
CA SER A 137 -4.12 5.74 0.43
C SER A 137 -4.72 6.06 -0.91
N PHE A 138 -6.00 5.76 -1.08
CA PHE A 138 -6.82 6.26 -2.18
C PHE A 138 -7.35 7.64 -1.81
N VAL A 139 -7.14 8.61 -2.69
CA VAL A 139 -7.65 9.98 -2.54
C VAL A 139 -8.97 10.12 -3.30
N GLU A 140 -9.01 9.60 -4.53
CA GLU A 140 -10.17 9.54 -5.42
C GLU A 140 -10.25 8.14 -6.07
N PRO A 141 -11.46 7.60 -6.31
CA PRO A 141 -12.79 8.19 -6.09
C PRO A 141 -13.29 8.11 -4.63
N VAL A 142 -12.62 7.34 -3.78
CA VAL A 142 -12.98 7.16 -2.37
C VAL A 142 -11.76 7.46 -1.52
N THR A 143 -11.91 8.35 -0.54
CA THR A 143 -10.86 8.60 0.44
C THR A 143 -10.79 7.45 1.43
N CYS A 144 -9.83 6.55 1.25
CA CYS A 144 -9.57 5.45 2.18
C CYS A 144 -8.07 5.20 2.34
N SER A 145 -7.66 4.84 3.55
CA SER A 145 -6.27 4.50 3.85
C SER A 145 -6.20 3.19 4.62
N TRP A 146 -5.28 2.34 4.23
CA TRP A 146 -5.06 1.04 4.84
C TRP A 146 -3.59 0.65 4.70
N ALA A 147 -3.20 -0.45 5.33
CA ALA A 147 -1.82 -0.89 5.33
C ALA A 147 -1.71 -2.39 5.15
N LEU A 148 -0.63 -2.81 4.50
CA LEU A 148 -0.19 -4.19 4.35
C LEU A 148 1.03 -4.44 5.23
N SER A 149 1.06 -5.56 5.92
CA SER A 149 2.20 -6.01 6.72
C SER A 149 2.84 -7.22 6.08
N PHE A 150 4.12 -7.10 5.74
CA PHE A 150 4.94 -8.14 5.12
C PHE A 150 5.97 -8.64 6.13
N ASP A 151 6.04 -9.94 6.30
CA ASP A 151 7.19 -10.59 6.93
C ASP A 151 8.38 -10.52 5.95
N LEU A 152 9.48 -9.88 6.35
CA LEU A 152 10.62 -9.70 5.44
C LEU A 152 11.26 -11.02 5.02
N LEU A 153 11.28 -12.03 5.88
CA LEU A 153 11.91 -13.30 5.55
C LEU A 153 11.09 -14.06 4.51
N GLN A 154 9.78 -14.10 4.70
CA GLN A 154 8.87 -14.86 3.84
C GLN A 154 8.59 -14.14 2.52
N CYS A 155 8.43 -12.81 2.56
CA CYS A 155 8.01 -12.02 1.40
C CYS A 155 9.16 -11.37 0.62
N LYS A 156 10.44 -11.62 0.99
CA LYS A 156 11.60 -10.96 0.35
C LYS A 156 11.57 -11.02 -1.18
N PRO A 157 11.39 -12.20 -1.82
CA PRO A 157 11.43 -12.29 -3.29
C PRO A 157 10.30 -11.47 -3.95
N THR A 158 9.12 -11.47 -3.35
CA THR A 158 7.96 -10.70 -3.82
C THR A 158 8.18 -9.20 -3.67
N LEU A 159 8.79 -8.77 -2.56
CA LEU A 159 9.16 -7.38 -2.33
C LEU A 159 10.26 -6.90 -3.30
N GLU A 160 11.22 -7.77 -3.65
CA GLU A 160 12.23 -7.48 -4.67
C GLU A 160 11.59 -7.30 -6.05
N LEU A 161 10.68 -8.20 -6.43
CA LEU A 161 9.93 -8.09 -7.68
C LEU A 161 9.06 -6.82 -7.71
N ALA A 162 8.44 -6.46 -6.59
CA ALA A 162 7.64 -5.23 -6.45
C ALA A 162 8.49 -3.96 -6.60
N ALA A 163 9.75 -4.00 -6.11
CA ALA A 163 10.67 -2.89 -6.27
C ALA A 163 11.10 -2.71 -7.73
N ILE A 164 11.28 -3.82 -8.48
CA ILE A 164 11.64 -3.83 -9.91
C ILE A 164 10.46 -3.35 -10.78
N THR A 165 9.29 -3.94 -10.57
CA THR A 165 8.10 -3.69 -11.42
C THR A 165 7.39 -2.40 -11.07
N ALA A 166 7.65 -1.83 -9.89
CA ALA A 166 6.90 -0.70 -9.34
C ALA A 166 5.39 -0.95 -9.26
N GLU A 167 4.97 -2.21 -9.19
CA GLU A 167 3.58 -2.61 -9.12
C GLU A 167 3.40 -3.76 -8.12
N LEU A 168 2.19 -3.85 -7.57
CA LEU A 168 1.77 -4.93 -6.69
C LEU A 168 0.32 -5.29 -6.96
N VAL A 169 0.05 -6.58 -7.17
CA VAL A 169 -1.31 -7.10 -7.26
C VAL A 169 -1.75 -7.58 -5.89
N VAL A 170 -2.83 -7.03 -5.36
CA VAL A 170 -3.40 -7.43 -4.07
C VAL A 170 -4.67 -8.23 -4.32
N ALA A 171 -4.65 -9.52 -4.02
CA ALA A 171 -5.80 -10.41 -4.08
C ALA A 171 -6.54 -10.44 -2.72
N LEU A 172 -7.86 -10.30 -2.76
CA LEU A 172 -8.69 -10.13 -1.56
C LEU A 172 -9.49 -11.37 -1.16
N ARG A 173 -9.31 -12.51 -1.84
CA ARG A 173 -10.00 -13.77 -1.53
C ARG A 173 -9.07 -14.96 -1.63
N ASN A 174 -9.31 -15.93 -0.72
CA ASN A 174 -8.77 -17.29 -0.68
C ASN A 174 -7.34 -17.41 -1.22
N PRO A 175 -6.30 -17.37 -0.35
CA PRO A 175 -4.96 -17.70 -0.79
C PRO A 175 -4.93 -19.09 -1.46
N PRO A 176 -4.02 -19.32 -2.43
CA PRO A 176 -3.79 -20.67 -2.93
C PRO A 176 -3.51 -21.62 -1.76
N SER A 177 -3.90 -22.88 -1.88
CA SER A 177 -3.79 -23.87 -0.80
C SER A 177 -2.37 -23.89 -0.23
N THR A 178 -2.28 -24.07 1.09
CA THR A 178 -1.07 -23.92 1.93
C THR A 178 0.16 -24.72 1.48
N GLU A 179 -0.01 -25.73 0.62
CA GLU A 179 1.07 -26.51 0.04
C GLU A 179 1.85 -25.72 -1.04
N ASP A 180 1.25 -24.67 -1.61
CA ASP A 180 1.80 -23.80 -2.65
C ASP A 180 2.21 -22.41 -2.11
N ARG A 181 2.75 -22.35 -0.88
CA ARG A 181 3.28 -21.09 -0.31
C ARG A 181 4.51 -20.52 -1.05
N GLN A 182 4.96 -21.18 -2.11
CA GLN A 182 6.05 -20.73 -2.98
C GLN A 182 5.51 -19.83 -4.10
N LEU A 183 6.42 -19.13 -4.80
CA LEU A 183 6.12 -18.29 -5.96
C LEU A 183 5.55 -19.14 -7.10
N SER A 184 4.26 -19.48 -7.04
CA SER A 184 3.56 -20.13 -8.13
C SER A 184 3.33 -19.12 -9.24
N LEU A 185 3.67 -19.50 -10.46
CA LEU A 185 3.37 -18.72 -11.67
C LEU A 185 1.93 -18.98 -12.09
N MET A 186 1.11 -17.93 -12.14
CA MET A 186 -0.29 -18.02 -12.56
C MET A 186 -0.66 -16.90 -13.54
N PRO A 187 -1.59 -17.11 -14.48
CA PRO A 187 -2.10 -16.03 -15.32
C PRO A 187 -2.81 -14.95 -14.48
N LEU A 188 -2.54 -13.66 -14.73
CA LEU A 188 -3.14 -12.54 -14.00
C LEU A 188 -4.68 -12.59 -14.02
N ARG A 189 -5.25 -13.00 -15.16
CA ARG A 189 -6.70 -13.15 -15.36
C ARG A 189 -7.36 -14.20 -14.46
N GLU A 190 -6.57 -15.11 -13.89
CA GLU A 190 -7.06 -16.15 -12.99
C GLU A 190 -7.07 -15.71 -11.52
N ILE A 191 -6.68 -14.47 -11.22
CA ILE A 191 -6.68 -13.91 -9.87
C ILE A 191 -7.99 -13.14 -9.65
N PRO A 192 -9.02 -13.75 -9.06
CA PRO A 192 -10.30 -13.10 -8.85
C PRO A 192 -10.19 -12.01 -7.78
N LEU A 193 -10.94 -10.93 -7.97
CA LEU A 193 -11.08 -9.84 -6.99
C LEU A 193 -9.73 -9.31 -6.50
N SER A 194 -8.95 -8.79 -7.45
CA SER A 194 -7.67 -8.18 -7.21
C SER A 194 -7.69 -6.67 -7.43
N VAL A 195 -6.73 -5.99 -6.82
CA VAL A 195 -6.43 -4.58 -7.04
C VAL A 195 -4.98 -4.46 -7.49
N ARG A 196 -4.75 -3.78 -8.62
CA ARG A 196 -3.39 -3.40 -9.05
C ARG A 196 -3.01 -2.09 -8.38
N LEU A 197 -1.89 -2.09 -7.68
CA LEU A 197 -1.36 -0.93 -6.96
C LEU A 197 -0.06 -0.47 -7.62
N PRO A 198 -0.03 0.68 -8.30
CA PRO A 198 1.23 1.32 -8.62
C PRO A 198 1.94 1.74 -7.33
N LEU A 199 3.22 1.38 -7.22
CA LEU A 199 4.05 1.61 -6.06
C LEU A 199 4.94 2.82 -6.27
N ALA A 200 4.87 3.78 -5.35
CA ALA A 200 5.76 4.91 -5.31
C ALA A 200 6.01 5.33 -3.86
N PRO A 201 7.26 5.63 -3.46
CA PRO A 201 8.50 5.49 -4.23
C PRO A 201 9.17 4.11 -4.02
N THR A 202 9.53 3.41 -5.10
CA THR A 202 10.24 2.10 -5.03
C THR A 202 11.65 2.20 -4.44
N VAL A 203 12.28 3.38 -4.50
CA VAL A 203 13.60 3.63 -3.88
C VAL A 203 13.60 3.43 -2.37
N GLN A 204 12.47 3.66 -1.69
CA GLN A 204 12.33 3.37 -0.25
C GLN A 204 12.36 1.87 0.00
N LEU A 205 11.65 1.08 -0.81
CA LEU A 205 11.63 -0.37 -0.69
C LEU A 205 13.03 -0.97 -0.94
N HIS A 206 13.74 -0.50 -1.97
CA HIS A 206 15.14 -0.89 -2.18
C HIS A 206 16.04 -0.56 -0.99
N ALA A 207 15.88 0.62 -0.38
CA ALA A 207 16.66 1.02 0.80
C ALA A 207 16.43 0.05 1.97
N ILE A 208 15.17 -0.29 2.23
CA ILE A 208 14.75 -1.22 3.28
C ILE A 208 15.35 -2.62 3.05
N LEU A 209 15.21 -3.17 1.85
CA LEU A 209 15.71 -4.51 1.50
C LEU A 209 17.24 -4.59 1.59
N THR A 210 17.93 -3.52 1.19
CA THR A 210 19.38 -3.41 1.29
C THR A 210 19.84 -3.42 2.75
N GLU A 211 19.21 -2.60 3.60
CA GLU A 211 19.56 -2.49 5.01
C GLU A 211 19.33 -3.81 5.76
N TYR A 212 18.22 -4.49 5.46
CA TYR A 212 17.93 -5.81 6.02
C TYR A 212 19.01 -6.84 5.67
N THR A 213 19.45 -6.86 4.41
CA THR A 213 20.49 -7.78 3.95
C THR A 213 21.83 -7.50 4.63
N ARG A 214 22.19 -6.22 4.88
CA ARG A 214 23.39 -5.89 5.66
C ARG A 214 23.29 -6.34 7.11
N GLY A 215 22.14 -6.12 7.76
CA GLY A 215 21.91 -6.52 9.15
C GLY A 215 21.99 -8.03 9.36
N ALA A 216 21.53 -8.82 8.39
CA ALA A 216 21.58 -10.28 8.45
C ALA A 216 22.98 -10.89 8.29
N VAL A 217 23.96 -10.14 7.76
CA VAL A 217 25.35 -10.60 7.59
C VAL A 217 26.18 -10.37 8.86
N VAL A 218 25.69 -9.54 9.79
CA VAL A 218 26.43 -9.11 10.99
C VAL A 218 25.93 -9.82 12.27
N SER A 219 24.80 -10.54 12.18
CA SER A 219 24.20 -11.33 13.28
C SER A 219 24.47 -12.82 13.13
#